data_AF-A0A2M8BER9-F1
#
_entry.id   AF-A0A2M8BER9-F1
#
_cell.length_a   1.000
_cell.length_b   1.000
_cell.length_c   1.000
_cell.angle_alpha   90.00
_cell.angle_beta   90.00
_cell.angle_gamma   90.00
#
_symmetry.space_group_name_H-M   'P 1'
#
loop_
_entity.id
_entity.type
_entity.pdbx_description
1 polymer ?
#
loop_
_entity_poly.entity_id
_entity_poly.type
_entity_poly.pdbx_seq_one_letter_code
_entity_poly.pdbx_strand_id
1 'polypeptide(L)'
;AYIFLRQVEHRIQYLDDQQTHVLPTQDHDLHWIAQTMGFASSHALLSQLDTHRELVAQEFDKLLGGPEPECKGCHNGKAGNGSQTIEELLPQLGEVFRQRLQSWCQHPRVLALRDEARERLQRLLVRTAQWVGEARVTEEAAVRLVDWMEPLLRRESYLALLLERPQVHERLLRLLGAARWPARYLLLHPGVIDELASADMMEERFNAAEFETELEHRLTSLTGTGEDDEETLLNLLRRAHHAEVFRTLARDVEGKLTVEQVADDLSALADAVLRITTRWCWSRLKKAHREQPQFGIIAYGKLGGKELGYGSDLDIVFVFDDDDDNAPEIYAALVRKLINWLTVKTGEGDLYEIDTALRPNGNAGLLITSFDAYAKYQQQRGSNTAWTWEHQAMTRARCVLGDASLHERFDAVRKAVISAPRDADSLRAEIAAMRERMASAHPLGSDKFDIKYSAGGMIDAEFVMQFLVLSQSGVHPELMANAGNIALLERAEILGLLPAGVGHGAASAYRAMRQVQHHARLNETSTQLTAQDMQAERGAILLLWHTVFDASQPLVQTA
;
A
#
# COMPACT_ATOMS: atom_id res chain seq x y z
N ALA A 1 -11.53 22.44 30.49
CA ALA A 1 -11.97 21.07 30.15
C ALA A 1 -10.89 20.04 30.46
N TYR A 2 -9.71 20.10 29.83
CA TYR A 2 -8.63 19.11 30.01
C TYR A 2 -8.32 18.72 31.47
N ILE A 3 -8.00 19.70 32.33
CA ILE A 3 -7.68 19.45 33.76
C ILE A 3 -8.84 18.73 34.48
N PHE A 4 -10.07 19.19 34.24
CA PHE A 4 -11.26 18.62 34.86
C PHE A 4 -11.47 17.16 34.41
N LEU A 5 -11.41 16.89 33.11
CA LEU A 5 -11.61 15.54 32.55
C LEU A 5 -10.54 14.57 33.04
N ARG A 6 -9.27 15.00 33.13
CA ARG A 6 -8.19 14.20 33.71
C ARG A 6 -8.40 13.92 35.19
N GLN A 7 -8.90 14.90 35.96
CA GLN A 7 -9.23 14.69 37.36
C GLN A 7 -10.37 13.67 37.53
N VAL A 8 -11.44 13.75 36.72
CA VAL A 8 -12.52 12.74 36.71
C VAL A 8 -11.97 11.36 36.39
N GLU A 9 -11.17 11.25 35.33
CA GLU A 9 -10.53 10.00 34.91
C GLU A 9 -9.66 9.39 36.01
N HIS A 10 -8.85 10.21 36.70
CA HIS A 10 -8.04 9.73 37.83
C HIS A 10 -8.90 9.17 38.97
N ARG A 11 -10.05 9.80 39.27
CA ARG A 11 -10.96 9.28 40.32
C ARG A 11 -11.64 7.99 39.89
N ILE A 12 -11.96 7.86 38.60
CA ILE A 12 -12.46 6.61 38.03
C ILE A 12 -11.41 5.49 38.19
N GLN A 13 -10.15 5.78 37.90
CA GLN A 13 -9.05 4.82 38.02
C GLN A 13 -8.73 4.45 39.48
N TYR A 14 -8.88 5.40 40.42
CA TYR A 14 -8.64 5.17 41.84
C TYR A 14 -9.68 4.29 42.55
N LEU A 15 -10.87 4.08 41.97
CA LEU A 15 -11.89 3.25 42.60
C LEU A 15 -11.46 1.79 42.72
N ASP A 16 -10.88 1.23 41.65
CA ASP A 16 -10.51 -0.19 41.58
C ASP A 16 -9.04 -0.42 41.18
N ASP A 17 -8.21 0.63 41.14
CA ASP A 17 -6.82 0.60 40.66
C ASP A 17 -6.72 0.00 39.24
N GLN A 18 -7.69 0.34 38.39
CA GLN A 18 -7.81 -0.15 37.01
C GLN A 18 -7.68 1.02 36.02
N GLN A 19 -6.97 0.79 34.92
CA GLN A 19 -6.94 1.71 33.78
C GLN A 19 -8.26 1.64 33.00
N THR A 20 -9.28 2.31 33.51
CA THR A 20 -10.59 2.46 32.86
C THR A 20 -10.94 3.93 32.66
N HIS A 21 -11.69 4.19 31.58
CA HIS A 21 -12.20 5.51 31.22
C HIS A 21 -13.74 5.57 31.29
N VAL A 22 -14.37 4.49 31.79
CA VAL A 22 -15.82 4.36 31.86
C VAL A 22 -16.30 4.82 33.22
N LEU A 23 -17.30 5.71 33.26
CA LEU A 23 -17.96 6.09 34.50
C LEU A 23 -18.61 4.86 35.17
N PRO A 24 -18.48 4.70 36.50
CA PRO A 24 -19.14 3.61 37.20
C PRO A 24 -20.66 3.79 37.13
N THR A 25 -21.40 2.68 37.10
CA THR A 25 -22.87 2.68 37.07
C THR A 25 -23.50 2.59 38.45
N GLN A 26 -22.71 2.32 39.49
CA GLN A 26 -23.19 2.24 40.87
C GLN A 26 -23.28 3.63 41.50
N ASP A 27 -24.42 3.93 42.13
CA ASP A 27 -24.70 5.25 42.72
C ASP A 27 -23.68 5.63 43.81
N HIS A 28 -23.17 4.66 44.57
CA HIS A 28 -22.19 4.93 45.63
C HIS A 28 -20.84 5.40 45.07
N ASP A 29 -20.41 4.84 43.95
CA ASP A 29 -19.12 5.19 43.32
C ASP A 29 -19.19 6.57 42.66
N LEU A 30 -20.30 6.85 41.95
CA LEU A 30 -20.56 8.18 41.41
C LEU A 30 -20.65 9.24 42.52
N HIS A 31 -21.23 8.89 43.66
CA HIS A 31 -21.28 9.78 44.82
C HIS A 31 -19.90 10.04 45.41
N TRP A 32 -19.06 9.00 45.51
CA TRP A 32 -17.68 9.13 45.97
C TRP A 32 -16.84 10.01 45.02
N ILE A 33 -16.94 9.82 43.70
CA ILE A 33 -16.27 10.68 42.72
C ILE A 33 -16.75 12.13 42.87
N ALA A 34 -18.06 12.36 43.01
CA ALA A 34 -18.61 13.70 43.18
C ALA A 34 -18.08 14.39 44.44
N GLN A 35 -18.07 13.70 45.58
CA GLN A 35 -17.56 14.26 46.84
C GLN A 35 -16.06 14.56 46.78
N THR A 36 -15.25 13.63 46.25
CA THR A 36 -13.79 13.82 46.14
C THR A 36 -13.39 14.89 45.13
N MET A 37 -14.30 15.27 44.24
CA MET A 37 -14.17 16.41 43.34
C MET A 37 -14.82 17.70 43.86
N GLY A 38 -15.38 17.69 45.08
CA GLY A 38 -15.96 18.85 45.74
C GLY A 38 -17.38 19.22 45.31
N PHE A 39 -18.11 18.30 44.67
CA PHE A 39 -19.51 18.50 44.26
C PHE A 39 -20.48 18.05 45.36
N ALA A 40 -21.61 18.77 45.47
CA ALA A 40 -22.66 18.48 46.45
C ALA A 40 -23.47 17.22 46.13
N SER A 41 -23.47 16.76 44.87
CA SER A 41 -24.19 15.57 44.43
C SER A 41 -23.60 15.01 43.13
N SER A 42 -23.88 13.74 42.84
CA SER A 42 -23.51 13.09 41.58
C SER A 42 -24.13 13.81 40.38
N HIS A 43 -25.34 14.33 40.53
CA HIS A 43 -26.00 15.13 39.49
C HIS A 43 -25.23 16.42 39.18
N ALA A 44 -24.71 17.11 40.20
CA ALA A 44 -23.92 18.33 40.00
C ALA A 44 -22.59 18.04 39.28
N LEU A 45 -21.93 16.91 39.62
CA LEU A 45 -20.75 16.44 38.90
C LEU A 45 -21.05 16.13 37.43
N LEU A 46 -22.11 15.36 37.16
CA LEU A 46 -22.47 14.93 35.80
C LEU A 46 -22.84 16.12 34.91
N SER A 47 -23.61 17.08 35.45
CA SER A 47 -23.92 18.32 34.73
C SER A 47 -22.67 19.14 34.36
N GLN A 48 -21.70 19.22 35.28
CA GLN A 48 -20.43 19.90 35.02
C GLN A 48 -19.56 19.13 34.01
N LEU A 49 -19.58 17.80 34.08
CA LEU A 49 -18.89 16.92 33.13
C LEU A 49 -19.43 17.10 31.71
N ASP A 50 -20.75 17.08 31.54
CA ASP A 50 -21.36 17.27 30.23
C ASP A 50 -21.09 18.67 29.68
N THR A 51 -21.12 19.71 30.52
CA THR A 51 -20.72 21.08 30.12
C THR A 51 -19.28 21.11 29.55
N HIS A 52 -18.34 20.39 30.17
CA HIS A 52 -16.97 20.32 29.68
C HIS A 52 -16.83 19.46 28.42
N ARG A 53 -17.64 18.41 28.25
CA ARG A 53 -17.66 17.58 27.04
C ARG A 53 -18.25 18.33 25.86
N GLU A 54 -19.36 19.05 26.06
CA GLU A 54 -19.97 19.91 25.04
C GLU A 54 -19.02 21.01 24.58
N LEU A 55 -18.30 21.65 25.51
CA LEU A 55 -17.29 22.65 25.16
C LEU A 55 -16.19 22.05 24.26
N VAL A 56 -15.68 20.87 24.59
CA VAL A 56 -14.65 20.19 23.78
C VAL A 56 -15.20 19.76 22.42
N ALA A 57 -16.42 19.24 22.38
CA ALA A 57 -17.10 18.87 21.14
C ALA A 57 -17.25 20.09 20.20
N GLN A 58 -17.70 21.23 20.73
CA GLN A 58 -17.84 22.47 19.97
C GLN A 58 -16.50 22.99 19.41
N GLU A 59 -15.42 22.91 20.19
CA GLU A 59 -14.09 23.32 19.70
C GLU A 59 -13.55 22.34 18.65
N PHE A 60 -13.85 21.04 18.77
CA PHE A 60 -13.56 20.05 17.72
C PHE A 60 -14.37 20.31 16.44
N ASP A 61 -15.66 20.64 16.55
CA ASP A 61 -16.53 20.95 15.42
C ASP A 61 -16.05 22.19 14.65
N LYS A 62 -15.60 23.23 15.39
CA LYS A 62 -15.01 24.45 14.80
C LYS A 62 -13.68 24.17 14.10
N LEU A 63 -12.81 23.35 14.70
CA LEU A 63 -11.50 23.02 14.12
C LEU A 63 -11.64 22.16 12.85
N LEU A 64 -12.70 21.35 12.77
CA LEU A 64 -12.96 20.41 11.67
C LEU A 64 -13.93 20.96 10.60
N GLY A 65 -14.31 22.24 10.66
CA GLY A 65 -15.10 22.90 9.62
C GLY A 65 -16.55 22.40 9.49
N GLY A 66 -17.12 21.83 10.55
CA GLY A 66 -18.53 21.44 10.55
C GLY A 66 -19.47 22.66 10.53
N PRO A 67 -20.64 22.60 9.86
CA PRO A 67 -21.64 23.66 10.02
C PRO A 67 -22.07 23.76 11.49
N GLU A 68 -22.33 24.98 11.97
CA GLU A 68 -22.73 25.23 13.36
C GLU A 68 -23.86 24.27 13.79
N PRO A 69 -23.76 23.63 14.96
CA PRO A 69 -24.85 22.82 15.47
C PRO A 69 -26.00 23.76 15.86
N GLU A 70 -27.09 23.72 15.11
CA GLU A 70 -28.38 24.21 15.60
C GLU A 70 -28.70 23.45 16.89
N CYS A 71 -28.58 24.16 18.01
CA CYS A 71 -29.01 23.69 19.31
C CYS A 71 -30.52 23.41 19.25
N LYS A 72 -30.89 22.16 18.96
CA LYS A 72 -32.24 21.66 19.24
C LYS A 72 -32.36 21.48 20.73
N GLY A 73 -32.64 22.60 21.39
CA GLY A 73 -32.97 22.66 22.80
C GLY A 73 -34.02 21.61 23.17
N CYS A 74 -33.78 21.04 24.35
CA CYS A 74 -34.66 20.21 25.14
C CYS A 74 -36.15 20.35 24.79
N HIS A 75 -36.66 19.45 23.95
CA HIS A 75 -38.06 19.08 23.96
C HIS A 75 -38.21 17.60 23.65
N ASN A 76 -38.97 16.92 24.52
CA ASN A 76 -39.59 15.60 24.37
C ASN A 76 -40.47 15.54 23.10
N GLY A 77 -39.86 15.66 21.94
CA GLY A 77 -40.51 15.64 20.64
C GLY A 77 -40.00 14.44 19.87
N LYS A 78 -40.87 13.44 19.71
CA LYS A 78 -40.75 12.38 18.72
C LYS A 78 -40.29 12.99 17.40
N ALA A 79 -39.02 12.79 17.04
CA ALA A 79 -38.52 13.14 15.72
C ALA A 79 -39.12 12.15 14.73
N GLY A 80 -40.23 12.56 14.10
CA GLY A 80 -40.81 11.89 12.95
C GLY A 80 -39.87 12.00 11.77
N ASN A 81 -39.08 10.95 11.54
CA ASN A 81 -39.06 10.25 10.27
C ASN A 81 -39.32 8.79 10.65
N GLY A 82 -40.38 8.19 10.10
CA GLY A 82 -40.76 6.81 10.45
C GLY A 82 -39.54 5.90 10.37
N SER A 83 -39.14 5.33 11.49
CA SER A 83 -38.07 4.33 11.52
C SER A 83 -38.62 3.10 10.82
N GLN A 84 -38.44 3.05 9.50
CA GLN A 84 -38.76 1.86 8.72
C GLN A 84 -37.99 0.71 9.34
N THR A 85 -38.73 -0.32 9.74
CA THR A 85 -38.13 -1.55 10.25
C THR A 85 -37.39 -2.26 9.13
N ILE A 86 -36.38 -3.05 9.47
CA ILE A 86 -35.68 -3.87 8.45
C ILE A 86 -36.70 -4.74 7.70
N GLU A 87 -37.71 -5.24 8.40
CA GLU A 87 -38.82 -6.03 7.87
C GLU A 87 -39.66 -5.26 6.84
N GLU A 88 -39.88 -3.96 7.03
CA GLU A 88 -40.57 -3.08 6.08
C GLU A 88 -39.72 -2.74 4.83
N LEU A 89 -38.38 -2.82 4.95
CA LEU A 89 -37.46 -2.60 3.83
C LEU A 89 -37.33 -3.81 2.92
N LEU A 90 -37.40 -5.03 3.46
CA LEU A 90 -37.17 -6.27 2.70
C LEU A 90 -37.92 -6.34 1.36
N PRO A 91 -39.20 -5.96 1.24
CA PRO A 91 -39.92 -6.00 -0.03
C PRO A 91 -39.34 -5.08 -1.11
N GLN A 92 -38.64 -4.02 -0.72
CA GLN A 92 -38.13 -2.96 -1.61
C GLN A 92 -36.70 -3.24 -2.10
N LEU A 93 -36.00 -4.22 -1.49
CA LEU A 93 -34.63 -4.58 -1.84
C LEU A 93 -34.57 -5.50 -3.08
N GLY A 94 -33.43 -5.51 -3.76
CA GLY A 94 -33.12 -6.57 -4.72
C GLY A 94 -33.04 -7.94 -4.05
N GLU A 95 -33.20 -9.01 -4.84
CA GLU A 95 -33.31 -10.37 -4.31
C GLU A 95 -32.05 -10.80 -3.54
N VAL A 96 -30.86 -10.44 -4.04
CA VAL A 96 -29.59 -10.87 -3.46
C VAL A 96 -29.36 -10.17 -2.12
N PHE A 97 -29.57 -8.85 -2.07
CA PHE A 97 -29.42 -8.10 -0.83
C PHE A 97 -30.48 -8.48 0.21
N ARG A 98 -31.74 -8.72 -0.22
CA ARG A 98 -32.81 -9.22 0.65
C ARG A 98 -32.43 -10.55 1.31
N GLN A 99 -31.99 -11.54 0.53
CA GLN A 99 -31.61 -12.86 1.06
C GLN A 99 -30.45 -12.75 2.06
N ARG A 100 -29.44 -11.94 1.75
CA ARG A 100 -28.30 -11.71 2.66
C ARG A 100 -28.74 -11.03 3.96
N LEU A 101 -29.63 -10.05 3.88
CA LEU A 101 -30.08 -9.30 5.05
C LEU A 101 -30.96 -10.15 5.97
N GLN A 102 -31.82 -10.99 5.41
CA GLN A 102 -32.64 -11.94 6.18
C GLN A 102 -31.80 -12.91 7.01
N SER A 103 -30.74 -13.47 6.43
CA SER A 103 -29.82 -14.34 7.16
C SER A 103 -29.03 -13.57 8.22
N TRP A 104 -28.67 -12.31 7.95
CA TRP A 104 -27.90 -11.49 8.86
C TRP A 104 -28.68 -11.02 10.09
N CYS A 105 -29.96 -10.66 9.94
CA CYS A 105 -30.81 -10.25 11.07
C CYS A 105 -30.96 -11.36 12.13
N GLN A 106 -30.85 -12.63 11.73
CA GLN A 106 -30.89 -13.78 12.63
C GLN A 106 -29.52 -14.16 13.19
N HIS A 107 -28.45 -13.47 12.79
CA HIS A 107 -27.10 -13.82 13.19
C HIS A 107 -26.87 -13.53 14.69
N PRO A 108 -26.25 -14.45 15.47
CA PRO A 108 -26.09 -14.29 16.92
C PRO A 108 -25.39 -12.99 17.33
N ARG A 109 -24.46 -12.48 16.51
CA ARG A 109 -23.77 -11.20 16.79
C ARG A 109 -24.69 -9.99 16.67
N VAL A 110 -25.66 -10.02 15.76
CA VAL A 110 -26.66 -8.94 15.59
C VAL A 110 -27.67 -9.00 16.74
N LEU A 111 -28.12 -10.20 17.10
CA LEU A 111 -29.03 -10.40 18.23
C LEU A 111 -28.40 -10.02 19.58
N ALA A 112 -27.08 -10.17 19.72
CA ALA A 112 -26.33 -9.78 20.92
C ALA A 112 -26.05 -8.27 21.04
N LEU A 113 -26.37 -7.46 20.02
CA LEU A 113 -26.21 -6.01 20.08
C LEU A 113 -27.13 -5.38 21.14
N ARG A 114 -26.62 -4.33 21.81
CA ARG A 114 -27.44 -3.43 22.63
C ARG A 114 -28.46 -2.71 21.76
N ASP A 115 -29.55 -2.26 22.36
CA ASP A 115 -30.65 -1.61 21.64
C ASP A 115 -30.19 -0.38 20.84
N GLU A 116 -29.31 0.46 21.41
CA GLU A 116 -28.73 1.61 20.70
C GLU A 116 -27.92 1.21 19.46
N ALA A 117 -27.07 0.19 19.58
CA ALA A 117 -26.25 -0.29 18.47
C ALA A 117 -27.11 -0.93 17.38
N ARG A 118 -28.18 -1.65 17.77
CA ARG A 118 -29.17 -2.20 16.84
C ARG A 118 -29.93 -1.11 16.10
N GLU A 119 -30.30 -0.02 16.78
CA GLU A 119 -30.96 1.13 16.15
C GLU A 119 -30.03 1.84 15.15
N ARG A 120 -28.77 2.08 15.52
CA ARG A 120 -27.75 2.65 14.60
C ARG A 120 -27.58 1.77 13.37
N LEU A 121 -27.49 0.46 13.56
CA LEU A 121 -27.38 -0.51 12.46
C LEU A 121 -28.60 -0.48 11.53
N GLN A 122 -29.80 -0.45 12.09
CA GLN A 122 -31.03 -0.36 11.30
C GLN A 122 -31.06 0.92 10.46
N ARG A 123 -30.71 2.07 11.05
CA ARG A 123 -30.64 3.35 10.31
C ARG A 123 -29.61 3.32 9.19
N LEU A 124 -28.46 2.68 9.41
CA LEU A 124 -27.45 2.46 8.38
C LEU A 124 -28.01 1.68 7.20
N LEU A 125 -28.70 0.57 7.48
CA LEU A 125 -29.30 -0.30 6.46
C LEU A 125 -30.42 0.39 5.67
N VAL A 126 -31.28 1.16 6.35
CA VAL A 126 -32.32 1.99 5.68
C VAL A 126 -31.67 2.92 4.66
N ARG A 127 -30.61 3.62 5.06
CA ARG A 127 -29.89 4.54 4.18
C ARG A 127 -29.22 3.81 3.01
N THR A 128 -28.59 2.65 3.27
CA THR A 128 -28.00 1.82 2.20
C THR A 128 -29.07 1.39 1.19
N ALA A 129 -30.22 0.92 1.66
CA ALA A 129 -31.34 0.52 0.81
C ALA A 129 -31.84 1.66 -0.08
N GLN A 130 -32.00 2.86 0.49
CA GLN A 130 -32.37 4.06 -0.26
C GLN A 130 -31.34 4.39 -1.36
N TRP A 131 -30.05 4.37 -1.03
CA TRP A 131 -28.99 4.65 -2.01
C TRP A 131 -28.88 3.59 -3.11
N VAL A 132 -29.19 2.32 -2.82
CA VAL A 132 -29.32 1.28 -3.86
C VAL A 132 -30.50 1.61 -4.78
N GLY A 133 -31.65 1.99 -4.24
CA GLY A 133 -32.83 2.40 -5.02
C GLY A 133 -32.60 3.66 -5.87
N GLU A 134 -31.80 4.60 -5.38
CA GLU A 134 -31.37 5.82 -6.09
C GLU A 134 -30.25 5.56 -7.12
N ALA A 135 -29.76 4.33 -7.24
CA ALA A 135 -28.61 3.96 -8.07
C ALA A 135 -27.31 4.74 -7.73
N ARG A 136 -27.17 5.23 -6.48
CA ARG A 136 -25.94 5.85 -5.98
C ARG A 136 -24.85 4.83 -5.63
N VAL A 137 -25.28 3.64 -5.22
CA VAL A 137 -24.42 2.50 -4.88
C VAL A 137 -25.01 1.23 -5.48
N THR A 138 -24.18 0.22 -5.70
CA THR A 138 -24.63 -1.05 -6.28
C THR A 138 -25.23 -1.98 -5.23
N GLU A 139 -26.10 -2.90 -5.63
CA GLU A 139 -26.62 -3.94 -4.73
C GLU A 139 -25.49 -4.81 -4.17
N GLU A 140 -24.46 -5.08 -4.99
CA GLU A 140 -23.27 -5.83 -4.56
C GLU A 140 -22.48 -5.09 -3.46
N ALA A 141 -22.37 -3.76 -3.53
CA ALA A 141 -21.77 -2.96 -2.47
C ALA A 141 -22.52 -3.13 -1.14
N ALA A 142 -23.86 -3.15 -1.19
CA ALA A 142 -24.69 -3.32 0.00
C ALA A 142 -24.52 -4.70 0.64
N VAL A 143 -24.41 -5.76 -0.18
CA VAL A 143 -24.10 -7.12 0.30
C VAL A 143 -22.71 -7.16 0.97
N ARG A 144 -21.69 -6.61 0.30
CA ARG A 144 -20.32 -6.58 0.84
C ARG A 144 -20.21 -5.72 2.11
N LEU A 145 -21.03 -4.68 2.25
CA LEU A 145 -21.12 -3.89 3.49
C LEU A 145 -21.61 -4.76 4.65
N VAL A 146 -22.64 -5.58 4.44
CA VAL A 146 -23.14 -6.50 5.46
C VAL A 146 -22.06 -7.49 5.90
N ASP A 147 -21.34 -8.08 4.93
CA ASP A 147 -20.22 -9.00 5.21
C ASP A 147 -19.08 -8.30 5.97
N TRP A 148 -18.76 -7.06 5.60
CA TRP A 148 -17.73 -6.26 6.25
C TRP A 148 -18.10 -5.84 7.69
N MET A 149 -19.37 -5.49 7.92
CA MET A 149 -19.85 -5.07 9.23
C MET A 149 -19.93 -6.23 10.22
N GLU A 150 -20.23 -7.45 9.77
CA GLU A 150 -20.42 -8.63 10.63
C GLU A 150 -19.28 -8.92 11.63
N PRO A 151 -17.99 -8.88 11.26
CA PRO A 151 -16.89 -8.97 12.22
C PRO A 151 -16.75 -7.75 13.14
N LEU A 152 -17.25 -6.59 12.71
CA LEU A 152 -17.06 -5.30 13.37
C LEU A 152 -18.23 -4.89 14.27
N LEU A 153 -19.31 -5.68 14.34
CA LEU A 153 -20.49 -5.38 15.16
C LEU A 153 -20.17 -5.16 16.66
N ARG A 154 -19.04 -5.66 17.16
CA ARG A 154 -18.58 -5.40 18.54
C ARG A 154 -17.95 -4.01 18.74
N ARG A 155 -17.61 -3.32 17.65
CA ARG A 155 -16.97 -1.99 17.65
C ARG A 155 -18.04 -0.95 17.30
N GLU A 156 -18.84 -0.59 18.29
CA GLU A 156 -19.98 0.34 18.12
C GLU A 156 -19.55 1.72 17.58
N SER A 157 -18.29 2.12 17.79
CA SER A 157 -17.70 3.36 17.26
C SER A 157 -17.77 3.46 15.74
N TYR A 158 -17.61 2.36 15.01
CA TYR A 158 -17.70 2.37 13.54
C TYR A 158 -19.14 2.55 13.06
N LEU A 159 -20.12 2.01 13.77
CA LEU A 159 -21.54 2.24 13.46
C LEU A 159 -21.90 3.72 13.67
N ALA A 160 -21.42 4.30 14.77
CA ALA A 160 -21.60 5.73 15.05
C ALA A 160 -20.94 6.59 13.96
N LEU A 161 -19.66 6.35 13.65
CA LEU A 161 -18.92 7.09 12.61
C LEU A 161 -19.65 7.08 11.27
N LEU A 162 -20.07 5.90 10.79
CA LEU A 162 -20.77 5.79 9.51
C LEU A 162 -22.10 6.52 9.55
N LEU A 163 -22.85 6.44 10.65
CA LEU A 163 -24.15 7.08 10.75
C LEU A 163 -24.02 8.61 10.79
N GLU A 164 -23.09 9.12 11.61
CA GLU A 164 -22.80 10.55 11.79
C GLU A 164 -22.15 11.20 10.55
N ARG A 165 -21.38 10.42 9.77
CA ARG A 165 -20.73 10.89 8.54
C ARG A 165 -21.25 10.14 7.31
N PRO A 166 -22.38 10.58 6.72
CA PRO A 166 -22.94 9.95 5.51
C PRO A 166 -21.95 9.86 4.34
N GLN A 167 -21.09 10.86 4.17
CA GLN A 167 -20.08 10.85 3.09
C GLN A 167 -19.08 9.69 3.24
N VAL A 168 -18.67 9.38 4.47
CA VAL A 168 -17.78 8.23 4.77
C VAL A 168 -18.49 6.93 4.42
N HIS A 169 -19.76 6.81 4.79
CA HIS A 169 -20.56 5.62 4.47
C HIS A 169 -20.74 5.42 2.96
N GLU A 170 -21.01 6.49 2.21
CA GLU A 170 -21.15 6.41 0.76
C GLU A 170 -19.82 6.06 0.07
N ARG A 171 -18.71 6.66 0.50
CA ARG A 171 -17.36 6.31 -0.01
C ARG A 171 -17.03 4.85 0.29
N LEU A 172 -17.30 4.38 1.51
CA LEU A 172 -17.10 2.98 1.89
C LEU A 172 -17.90 2.05 0.97
N LEU A 173 -19.18 2.33 0.74
CA LEU A 173 -20.00 1.55 -0.19
C LEU A 173 -19.45 1.56 -1.61
N ARG A 174 -18.98 2.70 -2.13
CA ARG A 174 -18.35 2.77 -3.45
C ARG A 174 -17.09 1.90 -3.53
N LEU A 175 -16.23 1.93 -2.50
CA LEU A 175 -15.03 1.08 -2.43
C LEU A 175 -15.38 -0.41 -2.36
N LEU A 176 -16.35 -0.76 -1.52
CA LEU A 176 -16.83 -2.13 -1.40
C LEU A 176 -17.46 -2.60 -2.71
N GLY A 177 -18.14 -1.73 -3.46
CA GLY A 177 -18.73 -2.06 -4.75
C GLY A 177 -17.73 -2.17 -5.90
N ALA A 178 -16.63 -1.43 -5.85
CA ALA A 178 -15.72 -1.30 -6.98
C ALA A 178 -14.93 -2.57 -7.31
N ALA A 179 -14.44 -3.28 -6.28
CA ALA A 179 -13.61 -4.47 -6.48
C ALA A 179 -13.55 -5.36 -5.23
N ARG A 180 -13.15 -6.62 -5.41
CA ARG A 180 -13.10 -7.63 -4.33
C ARG A 180 -11.95 -7.39 -3.35
N TRP A 181 -10.78 -7.02 -3.86
CA TRP A 181 -9.58 -6.80 -3.06
C TRP A 181 -9.73 -5.64 -2.06
N PRO A 182 -10.28 -4.45 -2.41
CA PRO A 182 -10.60 -3.40 -1.42
C PRO A 182 -11.47 -3.88 -0.27
N ALA A 183 -12.50 -4.69 -0.56
CA ALA A 183 -13.39 -5.22 0.47
C ALA A 183 -12.65 -6.18 1.42
N ARG A 184 -11.79 -7.05 0.88
CA ARG A 184 -10.94 -7.93 1.68
C ARG A 184 -9.90 -7.14 2.49
N TYR A 185 -9.33 -6.11 1.89
CA TYR A 185 -8.36 -5.23 2.54
C TYR A 185 -8.97 -4.51 3.76
N LEU A 186 -10.18 -3.96 3.59
CA LEU A 186 -10.96 -3.34 4.66
C LEU A 186 -11.37 -4.31 5.77
N LEU A 187 -11.58 -5.59 5.44
CA LEU A 187 -11.83 -6.64 6.43
C LEU A 187 -10.57 -6.95 7.27
N LEU A 188 -9.41 -6.95 6.64
CA LEU A 188 -8.12 -7.20 7.30
C LEU A 188 -7.65 -6.00 8.14
N HIS A 189 -7.93 -4.78 7.68
CA HIS A 189 -7.46 -3.54 8.30
C HIS A 189 -8.63 -2.56 8.56
N PRO A 190 -9.59 -2.88 9.46
CA PRO A 190 -10.78 -2.05 9.66
C PRO A 190 -10.49 -0.64 10.19
N GLY A 191 -9.31 -0.39 10.76
CA GLY A 191 -8.90 0.93 11.24
C GLY A 191 -8.70 1.95 10.11
N VAL A 192 -8.46 1.52 8.88
CA VAL A 192 -8.19 2.45 7.76
C VAL A 192 -9.44 3.24 7.34
N ILE A 193 -10.64 2.89 7.83
CA ILE A 193 -11.85 3.65 7.50
C ILE A 193 -11.81 5.08 8.05
N ASP A 194 -11.00 5.34 9.08
CA ASP A 194 -10.82 6.68 9.63
C ASP A 194 -10.24 7.62 8.58
N GLU A 195 -9.48 7.09 7.60
CA GLU A 195 -8.93 7.85 6.48
C GLU A 195 -10.01 8.37 5.52
N LEU A 196 -11.15 7.68 5.40
CA LEU A 196 -12.27 8.14 4.57
C LEU A 196 -12.94 9.40 5.11
N ALA A 197 -12.68 9.72 6.38
CA ALA A 197 -13.26 10.85 7.09
C ALA A 197 -12.60 12.18 6.72
N SER A 198 -11.38 12.15 6.14
CA SER A 198 -10.70 13.33 5.63
C SER A 198 -11.22 13.70 4.24
N ALA A 199 -11.45 15.00 4.01
CA ALA A 199 -11.82 15.52 2.70
C ALA A 199 -10.60 15.65 1.79
N ASP A 200 -9.47 16.08 2.35
CA ASP A 200 -8.21 16.36 1.64
C ASP A 200 -7.55 15.10 1.10
N MET A 201 -7.85 13.95 1.73
CA MET A 201 -7.35 12.62 1.35
C MET A 201 -7.63 12.23 -0.12
N MET A 202 -8.65 12.83 -0.77
CA MET A 202 -8.98 12.54 -2.17
C MET A 202 -8.23 13.41 -3.18
N GLU A 203 -7.65 14.53 -2.76
CA GLU A 203 -7.02 15.51 -3.65
C GLU A 203 -5.49 15.44 -3.62
N GLU A 204 -4.90 15.01 -2.50
CA GLU A 204 -3.45 14.97 -2.34
C GLU A 204 -2.84 13.59 -2.67
N ARG A 205 -1.71 13.59 -3.39
CA ARG A 205 -0.89 12.40 -3.62
C ARG A 205 0.02 12.12 -2.44
N PHE A 206 0.54 10.90 -2.39
CA PHE A 206 1.46 10.51 -1.33
C PHE A 206 2.69 11.44 -1.26
N ASN A 207 2.95 11.98 -0.06
CA ASN A 207 4.14 12.76 0.23
C ASN A 207 5.05 12.01 1.21
N ALA A 208 6.18 11.51 0.69
CA ALA A 208 7.14 10.75 1.49
C ALA A 208 7.76 11.56 2.64
N ALA A 209 8.00 12.86 2.46
CA ALA A 209 8.63 13.69 3.48
C ALA A 209 7.69 13.95 4.66
N GLU A 210 6.41 14.20 4.38
CA GLU A 210 5.37 14.34 5.41
C GLU A 210 5.14 13.03 6.15
N PHE A 211 5.07 11.91 5.42
CA PHE A 211 4.94 10.58 6.00
C PHE A 211 6.11 10.23 6.95
N GLU A 212 7.34 10.50 6.53
CA GLU A 212 8.52 10.31 7.38
C GLU A 212 8.48 11.21 8.62
N THR A 213 8.16 12.49 8.44
CA THR A 213 8.10 13.47 9.54
C THR A 213 7.06 13.07 10.58
N GLU A 214 5.87 12.65 10.15
CA GLU A 214 4.79 12.20 11.03
C GLU A 214 5.21 10.97 11.85
N LEU A 215 5.86 9.98 11.22
CA LEU A 215 6.32 8.80 11.95
C LEU A 215 7.46 9.10 12.94
N GLU A 216 8.38 10.01 12.60
CA GLU A 216 9.43 10.43 13.54
C GLU A 216 8.87 11.23 14.73
N HIS A 217 7.84 12.06 14.51
CA HIS A 217 7.12 12.73 15.60
C HIS A 217 6.40 11.74 16.52
N ARG A 218 5.75 10.71 15.95
CA ARG A 218 5.12 9.64 16.75
C ARG A 218 6.14 8.85 17.54
N LEU A 219 7.27 8.49 16.93
CA LEU A 219 8.38 7.83 17.64
C LEU A 219 8.87 8.70 18.80
N THR A 220 9.13 9.99 18.55
CA THR A 220 9.59 10.94 19.59
C THR A 220 8.60 11.02 20.76
N SER A 221 7.30 11.02 20.45
CA SER A 221 6.25 11.05 21.46
C SER A 221 6.24 9.77 22.32
N LEU A 222 6.35 8.59 21.69
CA LEU A 222 6.41 7.30 22.37
C LEU A 222 7.69 7.15 23.21
N THR A 223 8.83 7.62 22.71
CA THR A 223 10.08 7.64 23.47
C THR A 223 9.96 8.56 24.69
N GLY A 224 9.23 9.68 24.56
CA GLY A 224 8.94 10.58 25.68
C GLY A 224 8.09 9.95 26.80
N THR A 225 7.22 8.99 26.46
CA THR A 225 6.39 8.26 27.44
C THR A 225 7.00 6.92 27.88
N GLY A 226 8.07 6.45 27.22
CA GLY A 226 8.68 5.15 27.47
C GLY A 226 7.90 3.96 26.90
N GLU A 227 7.01 4.23 25.93
CA GLU A 227 6.13 3.24 25.27
C GLU A 227 6.64 2.87 23.87
N ASP A 228 7.93 3.05 23.60
CA ASP A 228 8.57 2.82 22.30
C ASP A 228 9.21 1.43 22.19
N ASP A 229 8.54 0.42 22.75
CA ASP A 229 8.96 -0.97 22.63
C ASP A 229 8.86 -1.47 21.17
N GLU A 230 9.52 -2.59 20.89
CA GLU A 230 9.62 -3.11 19.53
C GLU A 230 8.26 -3.47 18.91
N GLU A 231 7.32 -4.01 19.68
CA GLU A 231 5.98 -4.34 19.18
C GLU A 231 5.20 -3.07 18.83
N THR A 232 5.26 -2.05 19.68
CA THR A 232 4.59 -0.77 19.44
C THR A 232 5.09 -0.11 18.15
N LEU A 233 6.40 -0.14 17.88
CA LEU A 233 6.97 0.42 16.64
C LEU A 233 6.63 -0.40 15.40
N LEU A 234 6.61 -1.73 15.51
CA LEU A 234 6.15 -2.61 14.44
C LEU A 234 4.69 -2.31 14.06
N ASN A 235 3.83 -2.13 15.07
CA ASN A 235 2.42 -1.78 14.88
C ASN A 235 2.25 -0.35 14.33
N LEU A 236 3.10 0.59 14.75
CA LEU A 236 3.11 1.95 14.22
C LEU A 236 3.42 1.99 12.71
N LEU A 237 4.45 1.26 12.26
CA LEU A 237 4.79 1.16 10.84
C LEU A 237 3.64 0.59 10.00
N ARG A 238 3.02 -0.50 10.47
CA ARG A 238 1.92 -1.17 9.76
C ARG A 238 0.69 -0.29 9.66
N ARG A 239 0.28 0.36 10.74
CA ARG A 239 -0.86 1.29 10.72
C ARG A 239 -0.66 2.42 9.71
N ALA A 240 0.52 3.04 9.72
CA ALA A 240 0.83 4.12 8.78
C ALA A 240 0.89 3.63 7.33
N HIS A 241 1.52 2.48 7.09
CA HIS A 241 1.56 1.84 5.77
C HIS A 241 0.15 1.50 5.26
N HIS A 242 -0.67 0.84 6.08
CA HIS A 242 -2.01 0.44 5.65
C HIS A 242 -2.94 1.62 5.43
N ALA A 243 -2.80 2.69 6.24
CA ALA A 243 -3.48 3.94 6.00
C ALA A 243 -3.13 4.50 4.62
N GLU A 244 -1.84 4.57 4.26
CA GLU A 244 -1.43 5.15 2.98
C GLU A 244 -1.78 4.27 1.77
N VAL A 245 -1.61 2.96 1.88
CA VAL A 245 -2.06 2.01 0.84
C VAL A 245 -3.57 2.16 0.61
N PHE A 246 -4.34 2.32 1.69
CA PHE A 246 -5.78 2.54 1.59
C PHE A 246 -6.12 3.90 0.98
N ARG A 247 -5.38 4.97 1.31
CA ARG A 247 -5.57 6.28 0.67
C ARG A 247 -5.34 6.22 -0.83
N THR A 248 -4.26 5.57 -1.23
CA THR A 248 -3.92 5.33 -2.63
C THR A 248 -5.03 4.51 -3.32
N LEU A 249 -5.50 3.45 -2.66
CA LEU A 249 -6.58 2.60 -3.18
C LEU A 249 -7.89 3.35 -3.41
N ALA A 250 -8.27 4.22 -2.48
CA ALA A 250 -9.51 4.96 -2.62
C ALA A 250 -9.45 5.96 -3.78
N ARG A 251 -8.32 6.65 -3.95
CA ARG A 251 -8.07 7.55 -5.09
C ARG A 251 -8.06 6.77 -6.41
N ASP A 252 -7.43 5.61 -6.45
CA ASP A 252 -7.38 4.70 -7.61
C ASP A 252 -8.79 4.21 -8.02
N VAL A 253 -9.57 3.71 -7.06
CA VAL A 253 -10.95 3.23 -7.30
C VAL A 253 -11.87 4.35 -7.80
N GLU A 254 -11.70 5.59 -7.32
CA GLU A 254 -12.45 6.74 -7.82
C GLU A 254 -11.92 7.31 -9.15
N GLY A 255 -10.91 6.67 -9.76
CA GLY A 255 -10.32 7.09 -11.03
C GLY A 255 -9.53 8.39 -10.95
N LYS A 256 -9.10 8.79 -9.74
CA LYS A 256 -8.27 9.98 -9.50
C LYS A 256 -6.79 9.75 -9.81
N LEU A 257 -6.36 8.49 -9.89
CA LEU A 257 -4.99 8.11 -10.22
C LEU A 257 -4.95 7.29 -11.50
N THR A 258 -3.91 7.49 -12.31
CA THR A 258 -3.53 6.52 -13.34
C THR A 258 -2.78 5.34 -12.72
N VAL A 259 -2.67 4.23 -13.45
CA VAL A 259 -1.92 3.04 -13.00
C VAL A 259 -0.44 3.36 -12.74
N GLU A 260 0.14 4.27 -13.52
CA GLU A 260 1.49 4.77 -13.32
C GLU A 260 1.60 5.58 -12.02
N GLN A 261 0.64 6.45 -11.74
CA GLN A 261 0.62 7.25 -10.50
C GLN A 261 0.43 6.38 -9.26
N VAL A 262 -0.40 5.32 -9.34
CA VAL A 262 -0.50 4.31 -8.27
C VAL A 262 0.85 3.64 -8.04
N ALA A 263 1.55 3.26 -9.10
CA ALA A 263 2.85 2.61 -8.98
C ALA A 263 3.92 3.54 -8.40
N ASP A 264 3.92 4.81 -8.79
CA ASP A 264 4.77 5.86 -8.23
C ASP A 264 4.52 6.04 -6.72
N ASP A 265 3.26 6.20 -6.31
CA ASP A 265 2.88 6.42 -4.90
C ASP A 265 3.27 5.22 -4.03
N LEU A 266 2.96 4.00 -4.49
CA LEU A 266 3.34 2.77 -3.78
C LEU A 266 4.87 2.56 -3.72
N SER A 267 5.59 2.98 -4.77
CA SER A 267 7.06 2.89 -4.78
C SER A 267 7.70 3.91 -3.84
N ALA A 268 7.17 5.13 -3.81
CA ALA A 268 7.60 6.14 -2.86
C ALA A 268 7.30 5.73 -1.41
N LEU A 269 6.15 5.09 -1.16
CA LEU A 269 5.79 4.55 0.16
C LEU A 269 6.78 3.46 0.60
N ALA A 270 7.10 2.51 -0.28
CA ALA A 270 8.10 1.49 0.01
C ALA A 270 9.47 2.09 0.33
N ASP A 271 9.92 3.09 -0.45
CA ASP A 271 11.17 3.80 -0.19
C ASP A 271 11.19 4.48 1.18
N ALA A 272 10.10 5.17 1.56
CA ALA A 272 9.96 5.84 2.85
C ALA A 272 9.98 4.83 4.01
N VAL A 273 9.22 3.73 3.89
CA VAL A 273 9.18 2.66 4.89
C VAL A 273 10.56 2.03 5.05
N LEU A 274 11.31 1.78 3.97
CA LEU A 274 12.68 1.26 4.04
C LEU A 274 13.62 2.22 4.79
N ARG A 275 13.54 3.53 4.53
CA ARG A 275 14.33 4.55 5.24
C ARG A 275 14.02 4.59 6.74
N ILE A 276 12.75 4.71 7.09
CA ILE A 276 12.30 4.78 8.50
C ILE A 276 12.71 3.51 9.25
N THR A 277 12.37 2.35 8.69
CA THR A 277 12.64 1.05 9.34
C THR A 277 14.15 0.84 9.53
N THR A 278 14.98 1.25 8.57
CA THR A 278 16.44 1.18 8.68
C THR A 278 16.95 2.06 9.82
N ARG A 279 16.50 3.33 9.90
CA ARG A 279 16.86 4.24 11.00
C ARG A 279 16.49 3.65 12.37
N TRP A 280 15.26 3.15 12.50
CA TRP A 280 14.75 2.60 13.76
C TRP A 280 15.43 1.29 14.15
N CYS A 281 15.74 0.43 13.17
CA CYS A 281 16.51 -0.79 13.43
C CYS A 281 17.94 -0.47 13.88
N TRP A 282 18.59 0.52 13.27
CA TRP A 282 19.95 0.92 13.60
C TRP A 282 20.05 1.50 15.01
N SER A 283 19.16 2.43 15.38
CA SER A 283 19.17 3.04 16.72
C SER A 283 18.94 2.02 17.86
N ARG A 284 18.32 0.88 17.54
CA ARG A 284 18.04 -0.22 18.47
C ARG A 284 19.01 -1.40 18.34
N LEU A 285 20.05 -1.28 17.52
CA LEU A 285 21.04 -2.33 17.35
C LEU A 285 22.11 -2.23 18.44
N LYS A 286 22.12 -3.19 19.37
CA LYS A 286 23.06 -3.20 20.52
C LYS A 286 24.55 -3.11 20.15
N LYS A 287 24.91 -3.60 18.96
CA LYS A 287 26.29 -3.63 18.45
C LYS A 287 26.58 -2.51 17.44
N ALA A 288 25.70 -1.50 17.31
CA ALA A 288 25.98 -0.36 16.45
C ALA A 288 27.28 0.33 16.91
N HIS A 289 28.27 0.40 16.01
CA HIS A 289 29.60 0.94 16.30
C HIS A 289 29.76 2.42 15.90
N ARG A 290 28.71 3.01 15.32
CA ARG A 290 28.69 4.40 14.85
C ARG A 290 27.29 4.99 14.93
N GLU A 291 27.22 6.32 14.89
CA GLU A 291 25.95 7.05 14.97
C GLU A 291 25.05 6.77 13.76
N GLN A 292 25.59 6.88 12.54
CA GLN A 292 24.86 6.63 11.29
C GLN A 292 25.49 5.45 10.52
N PRO A 293 24.68 4.51 10.01
CA PRO A 293 25.21 3.35 9.30
C PRO A 293 25.73 3.74 7.91
N GLN A 294 26.86 3.17 7.49
CA GLN A 294 27.30 3.22 6.08
C GLN A 294 26.69 2.03 5.34
N PHE A 295 25.38 2.12 5.12
CA PHE A 295 24.53 1.04 4.61
C PHE A 295 23.73 1.50 3.41
N GLY A 296 23.46 0.58 2.49
CA GLY A 296 22.62 0.84 1.33
C GLY A 296 21.69 -0.30 0.97
N ILE A 297 20.57 0.08 0.35
CA ILE A 297 19.58 -0.82 -0.21
C ILE A 297 19.46 -0.52 -1.70
N ILE A 298 19.64 -1.55 -2.51
CA ILE A 298 19.49 -1.49 -3.96
C ILE A 298 18.21 -2.24 -4.32
N ALA A 299 17.24 -1.54 -4.89
CA ALA A 299 16.02 -2.15 -5.37
C ALA A 299 16.17 -2.65 -6.80
N TYR A 300 15.59 -3.81 -7.06
CA TYR A 300 15.46 -4.44 -8.36
C TYR A 300 13.97 -4.64 -8.69
N GLY A 301 13.68 -5.31 -9.80
CA GLY A 301 12.33 -5.71 -10.16
C GLY A 301 11.35 -4.54 -10.23
N LYS A 302 10.18 -4.72 -9.61
CA LYS A 302 9.11 -3.71 -9.64
C LYS A 302 9.46 -2.46 -8.84
N LEU A 303 10.03 -2.61 -7.64
CA LEU A 303 10.46 -1.46 -6.83
C LEU A 303 11.57 -0.67 -7.54
N GLY A 304 12.51 -1.39 -8.16
CA GLY A 304 13.58 -0.82 -8.97
C GLY A 304 13.04 0.04 -10.10
N GLY A 305 12.12 -0.51 -10.90
CA GLY A 305 11.50 0.21 -12.01
C GLY A 305 10.33 1.14 -11.66
N LYS A 306 10.04 1.38 -10.37
CA LYS A 306 8.88 2.18 -9.91
C LYS A 306 7.53 1.69 -10.46
N GLU A 307 7.35 0.37 -10.49
CA GLU A 307 6.20 -0.30 -11.08
C GLU A 307 5.43 -1.15 -10.05
N LEU A 308 5.56 -0.84 -8.75
CA LEU A 308 4.85 -1.57 -7.69
C LEU A 308 3.33 -1.50 -7.89
N GLY A 309 2.66 -2.57 -7.48
CA GLY A 309 1.21 -2.63 -7.35
C GLY A 309 0.84 -3.22 -6.00
N TYR A 310 -0.46 -3.27 -5.68
CA TYR A 310 -0.91 -3.75 -4.38
C TYR A 310 -0.42 -5.17 -4.05
N GLY A 311 0.18 -5.32 -2.87
CA GLY A 311 0.77 -6.57 -2.39
C GLY A 311 1.91 -7.08 -3.27
N SER A 312 2.71 -6.18 -3.86
CA SER A 312 3.95 -6.56 -4.54
C SER A 312 5.07 -6.79 -3.53
N ASP A 313 5.91 -7.77 -3.82
CA ASP A 313 7.11 -8.06 -3.04
C ASP A 313 8.18 -6.99 -3.30
N LEU A 314 9.13 -6.82 -2.36
CA LEU A 314 10.27 -5.93 -2.53
C LEU A 314 11.53 -6.73 -2.88
N ASP A 315 11.92 -6.65 -4.15
CA ASP A 315 13.19 -7.19 -4.65
C ASP A 315 14.35 -6.27 -4.23
N ILE A 316 15.09 -6.61 -3.18
CA ILE A 316 16.15 -5.74 -2.62
C ILE A 316 17.46 -6.47 -2.33
N VAL A 317 18.56 -5.77 -2.53
CA VAL A 317 19.93 -6.21 -2.23
C VAL A 317 20.57 -5.24 -1.25
N PHE A 318 21.26 -5.79 -0.25
CA PHE A 318 21.90 -5.01 0.81
C PHE A 318 23.39 -4.89 0.58
N VAL A 319 23.90 -3.67 0.75
CA VAL A 319 25.34 -3.37 0.70
C VAL A 319 25.76 -2.54 1.90
N PHE A 320 27.02 -2.63 2.28
CA PHE A 320 27.64 -1.71 3.24
C PHE A 320 28.95 -1.16 2.69
N ASP A 321 29.36 -0.01 3.17
CA ASP A 321 30.62 0.64 2.76
C ASP A 321 31.36 1.12 4.00
N ASP A 322 31.94 0.17 4.72
CA ASP A 322 32.48 0.39 6.06
C ASP A 322 33.73 -0.46 6.25
N ASP A 323 34.82 0.20 6.67
CA ASP A 323 36.14 -0.40 6.86
C ASP A 323 36.33 -1.07 8.24
N ASP A 324 35.34 -1.02 9.14
CA ASP A 324 35.42 -1.72 10.44
C ASP A 324 35.50 -3.24 10.24
N ASP A 325 36.44 -3.91 10.93
CA ASP A 325 36.62 -5.36 10.85
C ASP A 325 35.34 -6.15 11.22
N ASN A 326 34.49 -5.59 12.09
CA ASN A 326 33.22 -6.19 12.51
C ASN A 326 32.03 -5.75 11.66
N ALA A 327 32.22 -4.83 10.69
CA ALA A 327 31.15 -4.34 9.83
C ALA A 327 30.33 -5.48 9.19
N PRO A 328 30.93 -6.53 8.59
CA PRO A 328 30.14 -7.61 8.00
C PRO A 328 29.15 -8.26 8.98
N GLU A 329 29.55 -8.47 10.23
CA GLU A 329 28.69 -9.07 11.26
C GLU A 329 27.62 -8.09 11.75
N ILE A 330 27.99 -6.83 11.98
CA ILE A 330 27.09 -5.78 12.47
C ILE A 330 26.00 -5.51 11.44
N TYR A 331 26.36 -5.29 10.17
CA TYR A 331 25.36 -5.05 9.14
C TYR A 331 24.57 -6.31 8.76
N ALA A 332 25.14 -7.51 8.89
CA ALA A 332 24.34 -8.73 8.75
C ALA A 332 23.27 -8.83 9.87
N ALA A 333 23.59 -8.41 11.10
CA ALA A 333 22.61 -8.32 12.18
C ALA A 333 21.55 -7.25 11.91
N LEU A 334 21.94 -6.09 11.39
CA LEU A 334 21.01 -5.03 10.95
C LEU A 334 20.03 -5.58 9.91
N VAL A 335 20.54 -6.22 8.85
CA VAL A 335 19.70 -6.75 7.76
C VAL A 335 18.73 -7.82 8.27
N ARG A 336 19.16 -8.72 9.15
CA ARG A 336 18.25 -9.71 9.77
C ARG A 336 17.15 -9.04 10.57
N LYS A 337 17.46 -7.99 11.35
CA LYS A 337 16.46 -7.22 12.10
C LYS A 337 15.50 -6.49 11.16
N LEU A 338 16.04 -5.84 10.12
CA LEU A 338 15.27 -5.12 9.11
C LEU A 338 14.30 -6.05 8.39
N ILE A 339 14.76 -7.20 7.88
CA ILE A 339 13.90 -8.19 7.23
C ILE A 339 12.81 -8.65 8.19
N ASN A 340 13.14 -8.97 9.44
CA ASN A 340 12.14 -9.35 10.45
C ASN A 340 11.09 -8.26 10.65
N TRP A 341 11.49 -6.98 10.74
CA TRP A 341 10.57 -5.86 10.93
C TRP A 341 9.61 -5.68 9.74
N LEU A 342 10.12 -5.92 8.54
CA LEU A 342 9.35 -5.81 7.31
C LEU A 342 8.41 -7.01 7.08
N THR A 343 8.74 -8.22 7.55
CA THR A 343 7.97 -9.44 7.22
C THR A 343 7.12 -10.00 8.36
N VAL A 344 7.42 -9.69 9.63
CA VAL A 344 6.67 -10.26 10.76
C VAL A 344 5.19 -9.87 10.71
N LYS A 345 4.28 -10.78 11.05
CA LYS A 345 2.86 -10.45 11.15
C LYS A 345 2.52 -10.06 12.58
N THR A 346 1.81 -8.94 12.72
CA THR A 346 1.37 -8.41 14.03
C THR A 346 -0.16 -8.37 14.08
N GLY A 347 -0.73 -7.87 15.18
CA GLY A 347 -2.16 -7.57 15.27
C GLY A 347 -2.64 -6.54 14.24
N GLU A 348 -1.73 -5.70 13.72
CA GLU A 348 -2.03 -4.68 12.71
C GLU A 348 -1.87 -5.20 11.27
N GLY A 349 -1.39 -6.44 11.08
CA GLY A 349 -1.21 -7.07 9.78
C GLY A 349 0.25 -7.32 9.36
N ASP A 350 0.45 -7.43 8.06
CA ASP A 350 1.74 -7.56 7.37
C ASP A 350 2.25 -6.20 6.86
N LEU A 351 3.48 -6.14 6.36
CA LEU A 351 4.02 -4.90 5.78
C LEU A 351 4.51 -5.15 4.36
N TYR A 352 5.57 -5.95 4.18
CA TYR A 352 6.05 -6.39 2.88
C TYR A 352 6.57 -7.82 2.93
N GLU A 353 6.42 -8.54 1.82
CA GLU A 353 7.26 -9.69 1.51
C GLU A 353 8.57 -9.20 0.89
N ILE A 354 9.70 -9.79 1.29
CA ILE A 354 11.03 -9.36 0.87
C ILE A 354 11.71 -10.46 0.07
N ASP A 355 12.08 -10.17 -1.17
CA ASP A 355 12.90 -11.04 -2.01
C ASP A 355 14.33 -10.51 -2.09
N THR A 356 15.30 -11.36 -1.76
CA THR A 356 16.73 -11.05 -1.79
C THR A 356 17.49 -11.93 -2.79
N ALA A 357 16.79 -12.69 -3.64
CA ALA A 357 17.37 -13.67 -4.56
C ALA A 357 18.28 -13.05 -5.64
N LEU A 358 18.12 -11.75 -5.92
CA LEU A 358 18.94 -11.01 -6.90
C LEU A 358 20.28 -10.51 -6.34
N ARG A 359 20.63 -10.84 -5.09
CA ARG A 359 21.95 -10.54 -4.54
C ARG A 359 23.04 -11.38 -5.21
N PRO A 360 24.32 -10.96 -5.19
CA PRO A 360 25.41 -11.74 -5.77
C PRO A 360 25.43 -13.20 -5.30
N ASN A 361 25.43 -14.15 -6.25
CA ASN A 361 25.32 -15.60 -6.01
C ASN A 361 23.96 -16.09 -5.46
N GLY A 362 22.93 -15.24 -5.50
CA GLY A 362 21.58 -15.53 -5.04
C GLY A 362 21.54 -16.15 -3.64
N ASN A 363 20.80 -17.26 -3.51
CA ASN A 363 20.62 -17.94 -2.22
C ASN A 363 21.91 -18.52 -1.62
N ALA A 364 22.93 -18.78 -2.44
CA ALA A 364 24.25 -19.24 -1.98
C ALA A 364 25.16 -18.08 -1.53
N GLY A 365 24.79 -16.83 -1.82
CA GLY A 365 25.53 -15.63 -1.46
C GLY A 365 25.24 -15.12 -0.05
N LEU A 366 26.16 -14.30 0.45
CA LEU A 366 25.96 -13.55 1.69
C LEU A 366 24.74 -12.64 1.57
N LEU A 367 23.98 -12.52 2.67
CA LEU A 367 22.79 -11.66 2.72
C LEU A 367 23.12 -10.17 2.55
N ILE A 368 24.35 -9.79 2.91
CA ILE A 368 24.91 -8.46 2.72
C ILE A 368 26.36 -8.58 2.27
N THR A 369 26.81 -7.68 1.40
CA THR A 369 28.17 -7.63 0.88
C THR A 369 28.73 -6.21 0.95
N SER A 370 30.05 -6.05 0.92
CA SER A 370 30.61 -4.69 0.77
C SER A 370 30.25 -4.14 -0.61
N PHE A 371 30.07 -2.82 -0.71
CA PHE A 371 29.74 -2.17 -1.97
C PHE A 371 30.82 -2.43 -3.03
N ASP A 372 32.09 -2.44 -2.64
CA ASP A 372 33.21 -2.79 -3.52
C ASP A 372 33.12 -4.22 -4.07
N ALA A 373 32.71 -5.20 -3.26
CA ALA A 373 32.53 -6.57 -3.71
C ALA A 373 31.33 -6.68 -4.67
N TYR A 374 30.23 -6.00 -4.36
CA TYR A 374 29.07 -5.88 -5.25
C TYR A 374 29.46 -5.26 -6.61
N ALA A 375 30.19 -4.13 -6.59
CA ALA A 375 30.63 -3.44 -7.79
C ALA A 375 31.52 -4.32 -8.67
N LYS A 376 32.50 -5.01 -8.07
CA LYS A 376 33.40 -5.95 -8.76
C LYS A 376 32.62 -7.11 -9.39
N TYR A 377 31.68 -7.70 -8.66
CA TYR A 377 30.82 -8.78 -9.15
C TYR A 377 30.01 -8.36 -10.39
N GLN A 378 29.34 -7.20 -10.30
CA GLN A 378 28.48 -6.68 -11.37
C GLN A 378 29.28 -6.25 -12.61
N GLN A 379 30.44 -5.62 -12.42
CA GLN A 379 31.33 -5.18 -13.51
C GLN A 379 32.18 -6.30 -14.11
N GLN A 380 31.93 -7.56 -13.73
CA GLN A 380 32.67 -8.73 -14.18
C GLN A 380 34.19 -8.64 -13.90
N ARG A 381 34.57 -8.01 -12.79
CA ARG A 381 35.95 -7.86 -12.35
C ARG A 381 36.27 -8.90 -11.28
N GLY A 382 36.77 -10.06 -11.69
CA GLY A 382 37.16 -11.15 -10.78
C GLY A 382 36.93 -12.54 -11.38
N SER A 383 37.11 -13.59 -10.59
CA SER A 383 36.83 -14.98 -10.99
C SER A 383 35.35 -15.36 -10.90
N ASN A 384 34.54 -14.56 -10.20
CA ASN A 384 33.11 -14.75 -10.01
C ASN A 384 32.37 -13.49 -10.48
N THR A 385 31.48 -13.64 -11.45
CA THR A 385 30.92 -12.53 -12.21
C THR A 385 29.44 -12.70 -12.45
N ALA A 386 28.73 -11.58 -12.55
CA ALA A 386 27.31 -11.57 -12.86
C ALA A 386 27.01 -12.17 -14.26
N TRP A 387 25.91 -12.90 -14.35
CA TRP A 387 25.35 -13.46 -15.57
C TRP A 387 24.52 -12.42 -16.34
N THR A 388 24.27 -12.67 -17.62
CA THR A 388 23.47 -11.79 -18.50
C THR A 388 22.08 -11.47 -17.92
N TRP A 389 21.42 -12.43 -17.27
CA TRP A 389 20.11 -12.22 -16.64
C TRP A 389 20.17 -11.25 -15.44
N GLU A 390 21.29 -11.22 -14.72
CA GLU A 390 21.51 -10.26 -13.62
C GLU A 390 21.74 -8.85 -14.17
N HIS A 391 22.41 -8.75 -15.32
CA HIS A 391 22.54 -7.48 -16.05
C HIS A 391 21.19 -7.02 -16.63
N GLN A 392 20.32 -7.93 -17.07
CA GLN A 392 18.93 -7.57 -17.43
C GLN A 392 18.20 -6.98 -16.23
N ALA A 393 18.33 -7.58 -15.05
CA ALA A 393 17.73 -7.03 -13.82
C ALA A 393 18.32 -5.65 -13.44
N MET A 394 19.63 -5.44 -13.68
CA MET A 394 20.31 -4.16 -13.44
C MET A 394 19.75 -2.99 -14.26
N THR A 395 19.15 -3.25 -15.42
CA THR A 395 18.55 -2.19 -16.26
C THR A 395 17.50 -1.37 -15.51
N ARG A 396 16.81 -1.98 -14.53
CA ARG A 396 15.78 -1.35 -13.70
C ARG A 396 16.27 -1.03 -12.29
N ALA A 397 17.47 -1.46 -11.91
CA ALA A 397 17.93 -1.32 -10.54
C ALA A 397 18.15 0.15 -10.16
N ARG A 398 17.88 0.49 -8.90
CA ARG A 398 18.17 1.82 -8.32
C ARG A 398 18.58 1.71 -6.86
N CYS A 399 19.45 2.60 -6.42
CA CYS A 399 19.71 2.78 -4.99
C CYS A 399 18.49 3.48 -4.36
N VAL A 400 17.90 2.88 -3.32
CA VAL A 400 16.72 3.43 -2.62
C VAL A 400 17.06 3.96 -1.23
N LEU A 401 18.22 3.54 -0.71
CA LEU A 401 18.77 3.98 0.56
C LEU A 401 20.30 3.96 0.44
N GLY A 402 20.93 5.03 0.93
CA GLY A 402 22.37 5.23 0.93
C GLY A 402 22.70 6.70 1.19
N ASP A 403 23.95 7.01 1.52
CA ASP A 403 24.41 8.40 1.49
C ASP A 403 24.55 8.88 0.03
N ALA A 404 24.81 10.19 -0.17
CA ALA A 404 24.97 10.75 -1.51
C ALA A 404 26.11 10.08 -2.31
N SER A 405 27.21 9.75 -1.64
CA SER A 405 28.37 9.07 -2.23
C SER A 405 28.01 7.68 -2.75
N LEU A 406 27.24 6.90 -1.98
CA LEU A 406 26.79 5.57 -2.36
C LEU A 406 25.82 5.62 -3.54
N HIS A 407 24.92 6.59 -3.59
CA HIS A 407 24.04 6.79 -4.75
C HIS A 407 24.85 7.08 -6.02
N GLU A 408 25.78 8.03 -5.96
CA GLU A 408 26.65 8.38 -7.11
C GLU A 408 27.48 7.19 -7.57
N ARG A 409 28.09 6.45 -6.64
CA ARG A 409 28.87 5.25 -6.97
C ARG A 409 28.00 4.13 -7.53
N PHE A 410 26.81 3.90 -6.99
CA PHE A 410 25.87 2.93 -7.55
C PHE A 410 25.49 3.30 -8.99
N ASP A 411 25.17 4.57 -9.25
CA ASP A 411 24.83 5.03 -10.59
C ASP A 411 26.01 4.85 -11.56
N ALA A 412 27.24 5.09 -11.10
CA ALA A 412 28.44 4.80 -11.88
C ALA A 412 28.61 3.30 -12.18
N VAL A 413 28.35 2.41 -11.20
CA VAL A 413 28.38 0.96 -11.40
C VAL A 413 27.31 0.53 -12.40
N ARG A 414 26.05 0.95 -12.19
CA ARG A 414 24.93 0.65 -13.07
C ARG A 414 25.23 1.11 -14.49
N LYS A 415 25.70 2.36 -14.66
CA LYS A 415 26.11 2.91 -15.95
C LYS A 415 27.17 2.03 -16.62
N ALA A 416 28.24 1.70 -15.91
CA ALA A 416 29.32 0.86 -16.44
C ALA A 416 28.83 -0.53 -16.87
N VAL A 417 27.89 -1.12 -16.13
CA VAL A 417 27.29 -2.42 -16.46
C VAL A 417 26.41 -2.30 -17.71
N ILE A 418 25.44 -1.38 -17.74
CA ILE A 418 24.49 -1.31 -18.85
C ILE A 418 25.14 -0.79 -20.14
N SER A 419 26.23 -0.02 -20.05
CA SER A 419 26.97 0.49 -21.21
C SER A 419 28.18 -0.37 -21.59
N ALA A 420 28.42 -1.51 -20.93
CA ALA A 420 29.54 -2.38 -21.26
C ALA A 420 29.43 -2.88 -22.72
N PRO A 421 30.54 -2.91 -23.49
CA PRO A 421 30.54 -3.47 -24.83
C PRO A 421 30.11 -4.94 -24.82
N ARG A 422 29.19 -5.31 -25.71
CA ARG A 422 28.67 -6.67 -25.86
C ARG A 422 28.55 -7.04 -27.32
N ASP A 423 28.73 -8.32 -27.62
CA ASP A 423 28.32 -8.86 -28.92
C ASP A 423 26.79 -8.90 -28.97
N ALA A 424 26.20 -8.11 -29.88
CA ALA A 424 24.75 -7.93 -29.93
C ALA A 424 24.02 -9.23 -30.30
N ASP A 425 24.62 -10.08 -31.14
CA ASP A 425 24.02 -11.33 -31.59
C ASP A 425 24.03 -12.39 -30.48
N SER A 426 25.14 -12.53 -29.73
CA SER A 426 25.20 -13.40 -28.55
C SER A 426 24.20 -12.95 -27.48
N LEU A 427 24.16 -11.64 -27.18
CA LEU A 427 23.22 -11.09 -26.21
C LEU A 427 21.76 -11.35 -26.62
N ARG A 428 21.43 -11.14 -27.90
CA ARG A 428 20.11 -11.41 -28.47
C ARG A 428 19.73 -12.87 -28.28
N ALA A 429 20.62 -13.80 -28.62
CA ALA A 429 20.39 -15.24 -28.50
C ALA A 429 20.18 -15.66 -27.03
N GLU A 430 20.98 -15.13 -26.10
CA GLU A 430 20.86 -15.43 -24.66
C GLU A 430 19.53 -14.94 -24.07
N ILE A 431 19.13 -13.70 -24.40
CA ILE A 431 17.86 -13.12 -23.92
C ILE A 431 16.66 -13.87 -24.51
N ALA A 432 16.70 -14.21 -25.80
CA ALA A 432 15.64 -14.99 -26.45
C ALA A 432 15.51 -16.40 -25.83
N ALA A 433 16.63 -17.09 -25.60
CA ALA A 433 16.63 -18.41 -24.98
C ALA A 433 16.08 -18.38 -23.54
N MET A 434 16.39 -17.33 -22.79
CA MET A 434 15.85 -17.13 -21.45
C MET A 434 14.34 -16.86 -21.47
N ARG A 435 13.87 -16.07 -22.45
CA ARG A 435 12.45 -15.81 -22.64
C ARG A 435 11.68 -17.10 -22.93
N GLU A 436 12.23 -17.97 -23.78
CA GLU A 436 11.63 -19.25 -24.13
C GLU A 436 11.56 -20.20 -22.93
N ARG A 437 12.61 -20.27 -22.11
CA ARG A 437 12.60 -21.02 -20.84
C ARG A 437 11.50 -20.52 -19.91
N MET A 438 11.34 -19.20 -19.79
CA MET A 438 10.31 -18.59 -18.95
C MET A 438 8.89 -18.90 -19.46
N ALA A 439 8.68 -18.86 -20.78
CA ALA A 439 7.42 -19.27 -21.42
C ALA A 439 7.10 -20.74 -21.12
N SER A 440 8.08 -21.62 -21.26
CA SER A 440 7.93 -23.07 -21.07
C SER A 440 7.57 -23.43 -19.62
N ALA A 441 8.01 -22.63 -18.65
CA ALA A 441 7.64 -22.79 -17.25
C ALA A 441 6.20 -22.34 -16.93
N HIS A 442 5.53 -21.64 -17.86
CA HIS A 442 4.18 -21.10 -17.72
C HIS A 442 3.28 -21.58 -18.89
N PRO A 443 3.08 -22.90 -19.05
CA PRO A 443 2.34 -23.43 -20.19
C PRO A 443 0.87 -22.98 -20.14
N LEU A 444 0.34 -22.61 -21.30
CA LEU A 444 -1.03 -22.13 -21.47
C LEU A 444 -1.70 -22.84 -22.64
N GLY A 445 -3.02 -23.07 -22.55
CA GLY A 445 -3.82 -23.60 -23.65
C GLY A 445 -3.85 -22.62 -24.84
N SER A 446 -3.94 -23.13 -26.07
CA SER A 446 -3.91 -22.33 -27.30
C SER A 446 -5.10 -21.39 -27.47
N ASP A 447 -6.17 -21.60 -26.71
CA ASP A 447 -7.39 -20.79 -26.65
C ASP A 447 -7.30 -19.61 -25.66
N LYS A 448 -6.21 -19.53 -24.89
CA LYS A 448 -6.01 -18.52 -23.85
C LYS A 448 -4.84 -17.58 -24.17
N PHE A 449 -4.88 -16.41 -23.54
CA PHE A 449 -3.79 -15.43 -23.58
C PHE A 449 -3.51 -14.92 -22.16
N ASP A 450 -2.32 -15.22 -21.66
CA ASP A 450 -1.81 -14.66 -20.41
C ASP A 450 -1.09 -13.34 -20.71
N ILE A 451 -1.63 -12.24 -20.17
CA ILE A 451 -1.15 -10.88 -20.44
C ILE A 451 0.34 -10.70 -20.10
N LYS A 452 0.87 -11.48 -19.15
CA LYS A 452 2.25 -11.36 -18.69
C LYS A 452 3.17 -12.29 -19.47
N TYR A 453 2.84 -13.58 -19.55
CA TYR A 453 3.77 -14.63 -20.00
C TYR A 453 3.57 -15.11 -21.44
N SER A 454 2.42 -14.86 -22.05
CA SER A 454 2.17 -15.32 -23.42
C SER A 454 2.97 -14.51 -24.45
N ALA A 455 3.15 -15.07 -25.65
CA ALA A 455 3.76 -14.35 -26.77
C ALA A 455 2.90 -13.12 -27.15
N GLY A 456 3.55 -11.97 -27.25
CA GLY A 456 2.91 -10.65 -27.34
C GLY A 456 2.44 -10.09 -25.99
N GLY A 457 2.86 -10.67 -24.87
CA GLY A 457 2.55 -10.20 -23.53
C GLY A 457 3.59 -9.20 -22.99
N MET A 458 3.35 -8.71 -21.77
CA MET A 458 4.17 -7.67 -21.14
C MET A 458 5.66 -8.06 -21.01
N ILE A 459 5.97 -9.33 -20.73
CA ILE A 459 7.36 -9.79 -20.58
C ILE A 459 8.15 -9.65 -21.89
N ASP A 460 7.51 -9.81 -23.05
CA ASP A 460 8.17 -9.64 -24.35
C ASP A 460 8.66 -8.20 -24.51
N ALA A 461 7.82 -7.23 -24.13
CA ALA A 461 8.20 -5.81 -24.14
C ALA A 461 9.35 -5.52 -23.16
N GLU A 462 9.30 -6.09 -21.95
CA GLU A 462 10.36 -5.93 -20.95
C GLU A 462 11.69 -6.51 -21.43
N PHE A 463 11.68 -7.68 -22.06
CA PHE A 463 12.88 -8.34 -22.58
C PHE A 463 13.46 -7.59 -23.79
N VAL A 464 12.60 -7.08 -24.68
CA VAL A 464 13.03 -6.18 -25.76
C VAL A 464 13.71 -4.94 -25.19
N MET A 465 13.10 -4.30 -24.20
CA MET A 465 13.70 -3.09 -23.61
C MET A 465 15.01 -3.38 -22.89
N GLN A 466 15.10 -4.49 -22.16
CA GLN A 466 16.35 -4.92 -21.53
C GLN A 466 17.45 -5.16 -22.57
N PHE A 467 17.13 -5.83 -23.69
CA PHE A 467 18.07 -6.03 -24.79
C PHE A 467 18.53 -4.69 -25.39
N LEU A 468 17.60 -3.78 -25.71
CA LEU A 468 17.94 -2.47 -26.28
C LEU A 468 18.80 -1.65 -25.31
N VAL A 469 18.45 -1.63 -24.02
CA VAL A 469 19.27 -0.94 -23.00
C VAL A 469 20.68 -1.55 -22.95
N LEU A 470 20.82 -2.87 -22.85
CA LEU A 470 22.13 -3.51 -22.70
C LEU A 470 23.00 -3.48 -23.97
N SER A 471 22.39 -3.41 -25.15
CA SER A 471 23.11 -3.37 -26.43
C SER A 471 23.37 -1.95 -26.93
N GLN A 472 22.48 -1.00 -26.65
CA GLN A 472 22.51 0.33 -27.27
C GLN A 472 22.91 1.46 -26.30
N SER A 473 22.87 1.26 -24.98
CA SER A 473 23.19 2.35 -24.04
C SER A 473 24.61 2.91 -24.19
N GLY A 474 25.56 2.12 -24.69
CA GLY A 474 26.92 2.61 -24.96
C GLY A 474 26.97 3.70 -26.04
N VAL A 475 26.05 3.67 -27.01
CA VAL A 475 25.93 4.63 -28.11
C VAL A 475 24.85 5.68 -27.83
N HIS A 476 23.77 5.28 -27.14
CA HIS A 476 22.61 6.10 -26.82
C HIS A 476 22.40 6.20 -25.30
N PRO A 477 23.09 7.14 -24.62
CA PRO A 477 22.97 7.34 -23.17
C PRO A 477 21.54 7.64 -22.68
N GLU A 478 20.64 8.10 -23.56
CA GLU A 478 19.24 8.42 -23.28
C GLU A 478 18.44 7.18 -22.83
N LEU A 479 18.89 5.97 -23.19
CA LEU A 479 18.33 4.70 -22.75
C LEU A 479 18.80 4.27 -21.35
N MET A 480 19.84 4.91 -20.80
CA MET A 480 20.34 4.57 -19.47
C MET A 480 19.39 4.99 -18.35
N ALA A 481 18.51 5.96 -18.59
CA ALA A 481 17.59 6.45 -17.57
C ALA A 481 16.60 5.36 -17.14
N ASN A 482 16.35 5.26 -15.83
CA ASN A 482 15.29 4.40 -15.30
C ASN A 482 13.93 5.11 -15.45
N ALA A 483 13.42 5.16 -16.69
CA ALA A 483 12.23 5.92 -17.08
C ALA A 483 10.95 5.05 -17.24
N GLY A 484 11.04 3.74 -16.99
CA GLY A 484 9.96 2.77 -17.22
C GLY A 484 9.85 2.33 -18.69
N ASN A 485 9.23 1.16 -18.92
CA ASN A 485 9.20 0.54 -20.25
C ASN A 485 8.49 1.41 -21.30
N ILE A 486 7.39 2.05 -20.91
CA ILE A 486 6.60 2.92 -21.79
C ILE A 486 7.47 4.05 -22.37
N ALA A 487 8.15 4.81 -21.51
CA ALA A 487 8.96 5.94 -21.95
C ALA A 487 10.20 5.47 -22.72
N LEU A 488 10.79 4.33 -22.35
CA LEU A 488 11.95 3.80 -23.05
C LEU A 488 11.60 3.25 -24.45
N LEU A 489 10.40 2.68 -24.64
CA LEU A 489 9.91 2.27 -25.96
C LEU A 489 9.77 3.47 -26.91
N GLU A 490 9.19 4.57 -26.43
CA GLU A 490 9.06 5.81 -27.21
C GLU A 490 10.43 6.42 -27.53
N ARG A 491 11.37 6.42 -26.57
CA ARG A 491 12.75 6.87 -26.81
C ARG A 491 13.47 6.01 -27.84
N ALA A 492 13.32 4.69 -27.79
CA ALA A 492 13.95 3.81 -28.75
C ALA A 492 13.48 4.08 -30.19
N GLU A 493 12.21 4.43 -30.38
CA GLU A 493 11.69 4.89 -31.68
C GLU A 493 12.27 6.24 -32.09
N ILE A 494 12.29 7.23 -31.18
CA ILE A 494 12.87 8.57 -31.46
C ILE A 494 14.34 8.47 -31.87
N LEU A 495 15.09 7.55 -31.26
CA LEU A 495 16.51 7.29 -31.55
C LEU A 495 16.73 6.49 -32.84
N GLY A 496 15.66 6.04 -33.52
CA GLY A 496 15.75 5.24 -34.74
C GLY A 496 16.13 3.77 -34.50
N LEU A 497 16.11 3.30 -33.25
CA LEU A 497 16.35 1.90 -32.89
C LEU A 497 15.12 1.02 -33.17
N LEU A 498 13.95 1.64 -33.25
CA LEU A 498 12.70 1.02 -33.69
C LEU A 498 12.13 1.80 -34.89
N PRO A 499 11.51 1.11 -35.87
CA PRO A 499 10.79 1.78 -36.94
C PRO A 499 9.66 2.67 -36.43
N ALA A 500 9.32 3.70 -37.21
CA ALA A 500 8.24 4.63 -36.88
C ALA A 500 6.92 3.89 -36.60
N GLY A 501 6.26 4.23 -35.48
CA GLY A 501 5.01 3.64 -35.00
C GLY A 501 5.17 2.36 -34.17
N VAL A 502 6.31 1.68 -34.19
CA VAL A 502 6.52 0.41 -33.44
C VAL A 502 6.68 0.66 -31.95
N GLY A 503 7.52 1.62 -31.56
CA GLY A 503 7.76 1.94 -30.16
C GLY A 503 6.54 2.56 -29.49
N HIS A 504 5.90 3.54 -30.16
CA HIS A 504 4.67 4.16 -29.64
C HIS A 504 3.49 3.18 -29.57
N GLY A 505 3.34 2.31 -30.58
CA GLY A 505 2.34 1.25 -30.58
C GLY A 505 2.53 0.26 -29.43
N ALA A 506 3.77 -0.18 -29.20
CA ALA A 506 4.10 -1.06 -28.09
C ALA A 506 3.95 -0.40 -26.72
N ALA A 507 4.30 0.89 -26.58
CA ALA A 507 4.11 1.65 -25.34
C ALA A 507 2.63 1.74 -24.95
N SER A 508 1.76 2.00 -25.94
CA SER A 508 0.31 2.04 -25.76
C SER A 508 -0.26 0.66 -25.39
N ALA A 509 0.20 -0.40 -26.06
CA ALA A 509 -0.18 -1.78 -25.76
C ALA A 509 0.24 -2.19 -24.34
N TYR A 510 1.47 -1.89 -23.92
CA TYR A 510 1.97 -2.17 -22.58
C TYR A 510 1.14 -1.46 -21.50
N ARG A 511 0.76 -0.19 -21.74
CA ARG A 511 -0.13 0.56 -20.83
C ARG A 511 -1.50 -0.09 -20.68
N ALA A 512 -2.13 -0.49 -21.79
CA ALA A 512 -3.42 -1.19 -21.77
C ALA A 512 -3.32 -2.53 -21.02
N MET A 513 -2.26 -3.30 -21.27
CA MET A 513 -2.00 -4.57 -20.56
C MET A 513 -1.78 -4.35 -19.05
N ARG A 514 -1.05 -3.30 -18.66
CA ARG A 514 -0.91 -2.90 -17.24
C ARG A 514 -2.26 -2.57 -16.61
N GLN A 515 -3.14 -1.86 -17.32
CA GLN A 515 -4.49 -1.55 -16.83
C GLN A 515 -5.29 -2.83 -16.60
N VAL A 516 -5.29 -3.78 -17.55
CA VAL A 516 -6.02 -5.04 -17.35
C VAL A 516 -5.41 -5.86 -16.21
N GLN A 517 -4.08 -5.94 -16.09
CA GLN A 517 -3.40 -6.59 -14.97
C GLN A 517 -3.82 -5.96 -13.62
N HIS A 518 -3.87 -4.63 -13.56
CA HIS A 518 -4.29 -3.88 -12.37
C HIS A 518 -5.74 -4.19 -11.97
N HIS A 519 -6.67 -4.10 -12.93
CA HIS A 519 -8.08 -4.44 -12.69
C HIS A 519 -8.26 -5.90 -12.29
N ALA A 520 -7.53 -6.82 -12.91
CA ALA A 520 -7.58 -8.23 -12.56
C ALA A 520 -7.12 -8.47 -11.11
N ARG A 521 -6.05 -7.77 -10.69
CA ARG A 521 -5.53 -7.81 -9.32
C ARG A 521 -6.54 -7.27 -8.31
N LEU A 522 -7.14 -6.10 -8.57
CA LEU A 522 -8.17 -5.52 -7.70
C LEU A 522 -9.39 -6.43 -7.58
N ASN A 523 -9.75 -7.16 -8.63
CA ASN A 523 -10.89 -8.08 -8.61
C ASN A 523 -10.56 -9.51 -8.16
N GLU A 524 -9.29 -9.81 -7.85
CA GLU A 524 -8.82 -11.17 -7.57
C GLU A 524 -9.20 -12.17 -8.67
N THR A 525 -9.12 -11.70 -9.91
CA THR A 525 -9.43 -12.47 -11.12
C THR A 525 -8.17 -12.86 -11.87
N SER A 526 -8.30 -13.82 -12.77
CA SER A 526 -7.17 -14.30 -13.58
C SER A 526 -6.71 -13.22 -14.56
N THR A 527 -5.40 -13.17 -14.82
CA THR A 527 -4.81 -12.39 -15.93
C THR A 527 -4.75 -13.21 -17.23
N GLN A 528 -5.35 -14.39 -17.24
CA GLN A 528 -5.57 -15.21 -18.43
C GLN A 528 -6.90 -14.82 -19.08
N LEU A 529 -6.79 -14.20 -20.24
CA LEU A 529 -7.90 -13.81 -21.09
C LEU A 529 -8.15 -14.87 -22.17
N THR A 530 -9.20 -14.67 -22.97
CA THR A 530 -9.37 -15.46 -24.19
C THR A 530 -8.36 -14.99 -25.25
N ALA A 531 -7.99 -15.87 -26.18
CA ALA A 531 -7.07 -15.50 -27.26
C ALA A 531 -7.62 -14.41 -28.22
N GLN A 532 -8.92 -14.08 -28.13
CA GLN A 532 -9.54 -13.00 -28.90
C GLN A 532 -9.45 -11.64 -28.21
N ASP A 533 -9.24 -11.62 -26.89
CA ASP A 533 -9.06 -10.39 -26.15
C ASP A 533 -7.68 -9.79 -26.45
N MET A 534 -7.62 -8.45 -26.49
CA MET A 534 -6.37 -7.69 -26.67
C MET A 534 -5.57 -8.04 -27.94
N GLN A 535 -6.23 -8.43 -29.04
CA GLN A 535 -5.56 -8.80 -30.29
C GLN A 535 -4.68 -7.68 -30.86
N ALA A 536 -5.14 -6.42 -30.79
CA ALA A 536 -4.40 -5.28 -31.29
C ALA A 536 -3.12 -5.03 -30.47
N GLU A 537 -3.25 -5.06 -29.14
CA GLU A 537 -2.14 -4.85 -28.22
C GLU A 537 -1.14 -5.99 -28.31
N ARG A 538 -1.61 -7.24 -28.36
CA ARG A 538 -0.77 -8.43 -28.60
C ARG A 538 -0.02 -8.31 -29.92
N GLY A 539 -0.70 -7.90 -30.98
CA GLY A 539 -0.10 -7.67 -32.30
C GLY A 539 1.01 -6.62 -32.28
N ALA A 540 0.82 -5.52 -31.54
CA ALA A 540 1.83 -4.48 -31.39
C ALA A 540 3.08 -4.98 -30.66
N ILE A 541 2.92 -5.76 -29.58
CA ILE A 541 4.06 -6.34 -28.85
C ILE A 541 4.77 -7.43 -29.68
N LEU A 542 4.03 -8.26 -30.42
CA LEU A 542 4.63 -9.22 -31.35
C LEU A 542 5.43 -8.51 -32.45
N LEU A 543 4.89 -7.43 -33.02
CA LEU A 543 5.61 -6.62 -34.01
C LEU A 543 6.92 -6.06 -33.43
N LEU A 544 6.87 -5.52 -32.21
CA LEU A 544 8.06 -5.09 -31.48
C LEU A 544 9.07 -6.24 -31.32
N TRP A 545 8.61 -7.40 -30.84
CA TRP A 545 9.46 -8.57 -30.62
C TRP A 545 10.15 -9.00 -31.92
N HIS A 546 9.39 -9.19 -33.00
CA HIS A 546 9.93 -9.61 -34.30
C HIS A 546 10.89 -8.57 -34.90
N THR A 547 10.59 -7.28 -34.75
CA THR A 547 11.46 -6.19 -35.20
C THR A 547 12.84 -6.27 -34.55
N VAL A 548 12.88 -6.62 -33.26
CA VAL A 548 14.13 -6.70 -32.52
C VAL A 548 14.78 -8.07 -32.69
N PHE A 549 14.10 -9.17 -32.40
CA PHE A 549 14.70 -10.50 -32.28
C PHE A 549 14.74 -11.33 -33.58
N ASP A 550 13.87 -11.07 -34.56
CA ASP A 550 13.82 -11.85 -35.80
C ASP A 550 14.50 -11.15 -36.97
N ALA A 551 14.67 -9.83 -36.89
CA ALA A 551 15.36 -9.08 -37.92
C ALA A 551 16.85 -9.42 -37.92
N SER A 552 17.30 -10.03 -39.01
CA SER A 552 18.72 -10.15 -39.41
C SER A 552 19.29 -8.80 -39.91
N GLN A 553 18.70 -7.66 -39.48
CA GLN A 553 19.21 -6.35 -39.81
C GLN A 553 20.25 -5.92 -38.78
N PRO A 554 21.45 -5.48 -39.19
CA PRO A 554 22.39 -4.86 -38.28
C PRO A 554 21.72 -3.62 -37.68
N LEU A 555 21.59 -3.58 -36.35
CA LEU A 555 21.26 -2.35 -35.63
C LEU A 555 22.26 -1.30 -36.11
N VAL A 556 21.76 -0.24 -36.73
CA VAL A 556 22.56 0.73 -37.47
C VAL A 556 23.65 1.28 -36.55
N GLN A 557 24.91 0.93 -36.82
CA GLN A 557 26.06 1.66 -36.31
C GLN A 557 26.02 3.03 -36.96
N THR A 558 25.36 3.99 -36.32
CA THR A 558 25.57 5.40 -36.65
C THR A 558 26.94 5.78 -36.11
N ALA A 559 27.79 6.26 -37.02
CA ALA A 559 29.20 6.59 -36.83
C ALA A 559 29.43 7.78 -35.90
#